data_AF-F7ATB7-F1
#
_entry.id   AF-F7ATB7-F1
#
_cell.length_a   1.000
_cell.length_b   1.000
_cell.length_c   1.000
_cell.angle_alpha   90.00
_cell.angle_beta   90.00
_cell.angle_gamma   90.00
#
_symmetry.space_group_name_H-M   'P 1'
#
loop_
_entity.id
_entity.type
_entity.pdbx_description
1 polymer ?
#
loop_
_entity_poly.entity_id
_entity_poly.type
_entity_poly.pdbx_seq_one_letter_code
_entity_poly.pdbx_strand_id
1 'polypeptide(L)'
;MKCIWFLLVVEVMSVVDSHRPLTNGGSFELALFSSKAKTQAEIVYRMCLPKVPDFVHATARPSNPSLSYKFNVTILEIMRGSFLVEIERVDQATGWDTMLITVDWSSYIGNVVVYQNLILWFPDAADRRILNAYTASQYCNDNGGQLVDIVDKAMYDVVYDYCQQTIEFGWARIWLGSSYNQTTDTVTQRNGKLGYHGDWYPGFPGRGSGNQTYTGLLLYIK
;
A
#
# COMPACT_ATOMS: atom_id res chain seq x y z
N MET A 1 24.57 -14.97 -6.47
CA MET A 1 25.00 -15.51 -5.16
C MET A 1 23.90 -16.42 -4.64
N LYS A 2 24.20 -17.68 -4.32
CA LYS A 2 23.25 -18.60 -3.66
C LYS A 2 23.20 -18.19 -2.18
N CYS A 3 22.09 -17.60 -1.73
CA CYS A 3 21.86 -17.34 -0.31
C CYS A 3 21.70 -18.68 0.41
N ILE A 4 22.79 -19.19 0.98
CA ILE A 4 22.76 -20.33 1.89
C ILE A 4 23.20 -19.77 3.24
N TRP A 5 22.21 -19.36 4.04
CA TRP A 5 22.39 -19.15 5.47
C TRP A 5 21.85 -20.39 6.16
N PHE A 6 22.75 -21.26 6.64
CA PHE A 6 22.42 -22.32 7.57
C PHE A 6 22.08 -21.67 8.92
N LEU A 7 20.82 -21.32 9.10
CA LEU A 7 20.26 -20.95 10.39
C LEU A 7 19.05 -21.85 10.62
N LEU A 8 19.27 -22.85 11.47
CA LEU A 8 18.27 -23.59 12.22
C LEU A 8 17.38 -22.57 12.97
N VAL A 9 16.41 -21.99 12.28
CA VAL A 9 15.33 -21.22 12.87
C VAL A 9 14.08 -21.74 12.21
N VAL A 10 13.48 -22.72 12.90
CA VAL A 10 12.06 -23.07 12.88
C VAL A 10 11.32 -22.44 11.69
N GLU A 11 11.18 -23.23 10.63
CA GLU A 11 10.22 -22.97 9.58
C GLU A 11 8.82 -22.88 10.21
N VAL A 12 8.45 -21.69 10.65
CA VAL A 12 7.09 -21.20 10.44
C VAL A 12 7.14 -20.33 9.19
N MET A 13 7.66 -20.89 8.09
CA MET A 13 7.16 -20.49 6.79
C MET A 13 5.75 -21.08 6.71
N SER A 14 4.77 -20.46 7.34
CA SER A 14 3.37 -20.67 6.98
C SER A 14 3.13 -19.99 5.64
N VAL A 15 3.86 -20.43 4.61
CA VAL A 15 3.57 -20.14 3.21
C VAL A 15 2.90 -21.39 2.68
N VAL A 16 1.69 -21.65 3.17
CA VAL A 16 0.75 -22.57 2.56
C VAL A 16 -0.51 -21.75 2.30
N ASP A 17 -0.69 -21.37 1.04
CA ASP A 17 -1.94 -20.90 0.41
C ASP A 17 -2.67 -19.65 0.93
N SER A 18 -2.04 -18.81 1.75
CA SER A 18 -2.57 -17.46 1.91
C SER A 18 -2.21 -16.68 0.65
N HIS A 19 -3.17 -16.43 -0.25
CA HIS A 19 -3.05 -15.53 -1.42
C HIS A 19 -2.90 -14.04 -1.00
N ARG A 20 -2.22 -13.83 0.13
CA ARG A 20 -1.97 -12.56 0.78
C ARG A 20 -0.65 -12.01 0.25
N PRO A 21 -0.50 -10.68 0.14
CA PRO A 21 0.78 -10.08 -0.20
C PRO A 21 1.75 -10.33 0.95
N LEU A 22 2.94 -10.82 0.63
CA LEU A 22 4.02 -10.87 1.60
C LEU A 22 4.56 -9.44 1.77
N THR A 23 4.48 -8.93 2.99
CA THR A 23 4.99 -7.61 3.36
C THR A 23 6.27 -7.75 4.16
N ASN A 24 7.27 -6.93 3.83
CA ASN A 24 8.52 -6.87 4.59
C ASN A 24 8.90 -5.41 4.83
N GLY A 25 9.75 -5.17 5.82
CA GLY A 25 10.30 -3.85 6.06
C GLY A 25 11.63 -3.90 6.79
N GLY A 26 12.32 -2.78 6.80
CA GLY A 26 13.59 -2.63 7.48
C GLY A 26 14.15 -1.23 7.38
N SER A 27 15.35 -1.06 7.91
CA SER A 27 16.09 0.20 7.86
C SER A 27 17.53 -0.09 7.43
N PHE A 28 18.10 0.81 6.65
CA PHE A 28 19.50 0.72 6.22
C PHE A 28 20.18 2.07 6.40
N GLU A 29 21.26 2.08 7.17
CA GLU A 29 22.06 3.29 7.40
C GLU A 29 23.26 3.32 6.45
N LEU A 30 23.53 4.50 5.89
CA LEU A 30 24.65 4.73 4.99
C LEU A 30 25.18 6.17 5.08
N ALA A 31 26.48 6.32 4.85
CA ALA A 31 27.13 7.61 4.72
C ALA A 31 27.11 8.05 3.25
N LEU A 32 26.53 9.22 2.98
CA LEU A 32 26.36 9.75 1.62
C LEU A 32 26.86 11.19 1.52
N PHE A 33 27.45 11.52 0.38
CA PHE A 33 27.80 12.88 -0.01
C PHE A 33 27.21 13.17 -1.39
N SER A 34 27.03 14.46 -1.72
CA SER A 34 26.72 14.84 -3.10
C SER A 34 27.22 16.24 -3.44
N SER A 35 27.75 16.40 -4.64
CA SER A 35 28.02 17.74 -5.20
C SER A 35 26.77 18.42 -5.77
N LYS A 36 25.62 17.73 -5.76
CA LYS A 36 24.31 18.21 -6.24
C LYS A 36 23.26 18.00 -5.14
N ALA A 37 22.06 18.55 -5.34
CA ALA A 37 20.92 18.29 -4.45
C ALA A 37 20.42 16.83 -4.47
N LYS A 38 21.06 15.91 -5.19
CA LYS A 38 20.61 14.53 -5.35
C LYS A 38 21.79 13.57 -5.37
N THR A 39 21.59 12.36 -4.86
CA THR A 39 22.54 11.26 -4.98
C THR A 39 21.82 9.93 -5.14
N GLN A 40 22.46 8.97 -5.79
CA GLN A 40 21.91 7.62 -5.90
C GLN A 40 22.54 6.70 -4.86
N ALA A 41 21.74 5.79 -4.33
CA ALA A 41 22.21 4.79 -3.38
C ALA A 41 21.49 3.46 -3.59
N GLU A 42 22.24 2.37 -3.44
CA GLU A 42 21.68 1.03 -3.41
C GLU A 42 21.38 0.63 -1.95
N ILE A 43 20.14 0.25 -1.69
CA ILE A 43 19.65 -0.13 -0.36
C ILE A 43 19.42 -1.64 -0.34
N VAL A 44 20.15 -2.35 0.49
CA VAL A 44 20.04 -3.81 0.62
C VAL A 44 18.98 -4.19 1.65
N TYR A 45 18.12 -5.17 1.30
CA TYR A 45 17.06 -5.61 2.21
C TYR A 45 17.57 -6.39 3.43
N ARG A 46 18.78 -6.97 3.33
CA ARG A 46 19.35 -7.89 4.34
C ARG A 46 18.42 -9.07 4.71
N MET A 47 17.60 -9.53 3.78
CA MET A 47 16.72 -10.69 3.94
C MET A 47 16.64 -11.50 2.65
N CYS A 48 16.27 -12.78 2.78
CA CYS A 48 16.10 -13.68 1.65
C CYS A 48 14.65 -13.61 1.15
N LEU A 49 14.41 -12.82 0.12
CA LEU A 49 13.09 -12.69 -0.49
C LEU A 49 12.82 -13.84 -1.49
N PRO A 50 11.60 -14.40 -1.50
CA PRO A 50 11.25 -15.52 -2.38
C PRO A 50 11.33 -15.12 -3.87
N LYS A 51 10.92 -13.89 -4.20
CA LYS A 51 11.08 -13.26 -5.53
C LYS A 51 11.44 -11.77 -5.37
N VAL A 52 11.67 -11.08 -6.50
CA VAL A 52 11.80 -9.61 -6.54
C VAL A 52 10.49 -8.98 -6.04
N PRO A 53 10.53 -7.98 -5.15
CA PRO A 53 9.32 -7.26 -4.77
C PRO A 53 8.60 -6.62 -5.96
N ASP A 54 7.27 -6.67 -5.94
CA ASP A 54 6.45 -6.00 -6.94
C ASP A 54 6.36 -4.48 -6.65
N PHE A 55 6.56 -4.09 -5.38
CA PHE A 55 6.62 -2.69 -4.95
C PHE A 55 7.54 -2.48 -3.75
N VAL A 56 8.15 -1.29 -3.67
CA VAL A 56 8.92 -0.79 -2.52
C VAL A 56 8.52 0.64 -2.23
N HIS A 57 8.32 0.96 -0.95
CA HIS A 57 8.22 2.32 -0.45
C HIS A 57 9.42 2.59 0.47
N ALA A 58 10.02 3.77 0.37
CA ALA A 58 11.14 4.16 1.21
C ALA A 58 11.06 5.63 1.61
N THR A 59 11.55 5.93 2.80
CA THR A 59 11.76 7.28 3.31
C THR A 59 13.19 7.42 3.81
N ALA A 60 13.71 8.64 3.79
CA ALA A 60 15.04 8.94 4.28
C ALA A 60 14.96 10.00 5.39
N ARG A 61 15.78 9.81 6.43
CA ARG A 61 15.92 10.74 7.54
C ARG A 61 17.39 10.82 7.96
N PRO A 62 17.83 11.94 8.56
CA PRO A 62 19.14 11.97 9.18
C PRO A 62 19.21 10.91 10.29
N SER A 63 20.32 10.17 10.36
CA SER A 63 20.51 9.20 11.45
C SER A 63 20.58 9.87 12.81
N ASN A 64 21.13 11.09 12.87
CA ASN A 64 21.05 11.95 14.05
C ASN A 64 19.72 12.73 14.03
N PRO A 65 18.77 12.43 14.93
CA PRO A 65 17.45 13.05 14.95
C PRO A 65 17.47 14.54 15.35
N SER A 66 18.58 15.03 15.90
CA SER A 66 18.75 16.46 16.19
C SER A 66 18.96 17.31 14.93
N LEU A 67 19.25 16.69 13.78
CA LEU A 67 19.39 17.38 12.49
C LEU A 67 18.02 17.53 11.83
N SER A 68 17.76 18.72 11.28
CA SER A 68 16.47 19.08 10.66
C SER A 68 16.41 18.86 9.15
N TYR A 69 17.34 18.07 8.60
CA TYR A 69 17.43 17.81 7.16
C TYR A 69 16.19 17.07 6.65
N LYS A 70 15.74 17.45 5.46
CA LYS A 70 14.56 16.86 4.83
C LYS A 70 14.97 16.17 3.54
N PHE A 71 14.45 14.97 3.33
CA PHE A 71 14.76 14.18 2.15
C PHE A 71 13.50 13.73 1.44
N ASN A 72 13.57 13.73 0.12
CA ASN A 72 12.68 12.96 -0.75
C ASN A 72 13.44 11.74 -1.26
N VAL A 73 12.74 10.62 -1.38
CA VAL A 73 13.28 9.38 -1.92
C VAL A 73 12.45 8.99 -3.13
N THR A 74 13.13 8.68 -4.23
CA THR A 74 12.52 8.15 -5.45
C THR A 74 13.09 6.77 -5.72
N ILE A 75 12.23 5.76 -5.84
CA ILE A 75 12.67 4.41 -6.22
C ILE A 75 12.95 4.41 -7.73
N LEU A 76 14.17 4.03 -8.11
CA LEU A 76 14.60 3.96 -9.50
C LEU A 76 14.48 2.53 -10.05
N GLU A 77 14.86 1.54 -9.24
CA GLU A 77 14.87 0.13 -9.62
C GLU A 77 14.67 -0.78 -8.41
N ILE A 78 13.94 -1.89 -8.59
CA ILE A 78 13.70 -2.90 -7.56
C ILE A 78 14.33 -4.21 -8.02
N MET A 79 15.23 -4.77 -7.20
CA MET A 79 15.97 -6.00 -7.48
C MET A 79 15.68 -7.04 -6.38
N ARG A 80 16.18 -8.28 -6.54
CA ARG A 80 15.86 -9.37 -5.60
C ARG A 80 16.48 -9.19 -4.21
N GLY A 81 17.61 -8.50 -4.11
CA GLY A 81 18.37 -8.33 -2.86
C GLY A 81 18.49 -6.88 -2.38
N SER A 82 18.08 -5.94 -3.22
CA SER A 82 18.26 -4.51 -3.02
C SER A 82 17.30 -3.72 -3.91
N PHE A 83 17.29 -2.40 -3.72
CA PHE A 83 16.64 -1.46 -4.60
C PHE A 83 17.52 -0.22 -4.75
N LEU A 84 17.48 0.39 -5.93
CA LEU A 84 18.19 1.62 -6.23
C LEU A 84 17.27 2.80 -5.98
N VAL A 85 17.77 3.81 -5.26
CA VAL A 85 17.04 5.05 -4.98
C VAL A 85 17.81 6.28 -5.42
N GLU A 86 17.08 7.33 -5.77
CA GLU A 86 17.56 8.71 -5.76
C GLU A 86 17.10 9.38 -4.46
N ILE A 87 18.05 9.92 -3.71
CA ILE A 87 17.81 10.68 -2.48
C ILE A 87 18.09 12.14 -2.78
N GLU A 88 17.07 12.97 -2.62
CA GLU A 88 17.12 14.42 -2.80
C GLU A 88 16.97 15.10 -1.44
N ARG A 89 17.88 16.01 -1.09
CA ARG A 89 17.71 16.87 0.08
C ARG A 89 16.88 18.07 -0.32
N VAL A 90 15.73 18.25 0.31
CA VAL A 90 14.73 19.24 -0.12
C VAL A 90 14.80 20.56 0.65
N ASP A 91 15.58 20.62 1.73
CA ASP A 91 15.82 21.87 2.47
C ASP A 91 16.90 22.77 1.83
N GLN A 92 17.59 22.31 0.78
CA GLN A 92 18.56 23.10 0.01
C GLN A 92 18.71 22.60 -1.43
N ALA A 93 19.01 23.49 -2.37
CA ALA A 93 19.17 23.16 -3.80
C ALA A 93 20.63 22.83 -4.22
N THR A 94 21.58 22.85 -3.28
CA THR A 94 23.02 22.64 -3.53
C THR A 94 23.48 21.27 -3.05
N GLY A 95 24.72 20.91 -3.40
CA GLY A 95 25.44 19.79 -2.80
C GLY A 95 25.50 19.84 -1.27
N TRP A 96 25.78 18.69 -0.67
CA TRP A 96 25.94 18.50 0.77
C TRP A 96 27.12 17.60 1.10
N ASP A 97 27.74 17.88 2.24
CA ASP A 97 28.84 17.09 2.79
C ASP A 97 28.38 15.69 3.22
N THR A 98 29.36 14.83 3.45
CA THR A 98 29.13 13.47 3.93
C THR A 98 28.29 13.48 5.21
N MET A 99 27.16 12.80 5.19
CA MET A 99 26.26 12.64 6.34
C MET A 99 25.72 11.22 6.45
N LEU A 100 25.40 10.80 7.67
CA LEU A 100 24.71 9.53 7.92
C LEU A 100 23.20 9.71 7.73
N ILE A 101 22.66 8.94 6.79
CA ILE A 101 21.24 8.90 6.45
C ILE A 101 20.75 7.48 6.77
N THR A 102 19.58 7.40 7.41
CA THR A 102 18.84 6.15 7.55
C THR A 102 17.74 6.13 6.50
N VAL A 103 17.70 5.07 5.70
CA VAL A 103 16.61 4.79 4.77
C VAL A 103 15.73 3.71 5.39
N ASP A 104 14.52 4.10 5.79
CA ASP A 104 13.48 3.18 6.24
C ASP A 104 12.67 2.73 5.01
N TRP A 105 12.36 1.44 4.92
CA TRP A 105 11.71 0.88 3.74
C TRP A 105 10.69 -0.20 4.09
N SER A 106 9.71 -0.35 3.21
CA SER A 106 8.77 -1.46 3.18
C SER A 106 8.64 -2.00 1.74
N SER A 107 8.37 -3.29 1.60
CA SER A 107 8.26 -3.96 0.31
C SER A 107 7.10 -4.95 0.29
N TYR A 108 6.57 -5.19 -0.90
CA TYR A 108 5.37 -5.98 -1.11
C TYR A 108 5.60 -6.96 -2.26
N ILE A 109 5.16 -8.20 -2.04
CA ILE A 109 5.27 -9.31 -2.98
C ILE A 109 3.87 -9.93 -3.10
N GLY A 110 3.22 -9.78 -4.25
CA GLY A 110 1.89 -10.31 -4.49
C GLY A 110 1.13 -9.53 -5.57
N ASN A 111 -0.09 -9.99 -5.88
CA ASN A 111 -0.99 -9.24 -6.74
C ASN A 111 -1.57 -8.07 -5.92
N VAL A 112 -1.09 -6.86 -6.19
CA VAL A 112 -1.49 -5.61 -5.54
C VAL A 112 -1.48 -4.50 -6.57
N VAL A 113 -2.28 -3.46 -6.33
CA VAL A 113 -2.18 -2.20 -7.07
C VAL A 113 -1.78 -1.08 -6.13
N VAL A 114 -1.03 -0.10 -6.63
CA VAL A 114 -0.57 1.03 -5.84
C VAL A 114 -1.24 2.30 -6.35
N TYR A 115 -1.79 3.08 -5.43
CA TYR A 115 -2.31 4.42 -5.71
C TYR A 115 -1.66 5.41 -4.74
N GLN A 116 -0.84 6.32 -5.28
CA GLN A 116 -0.01 7.23 -4.48
C GLN A 116 0.85 6.42 -3.48
N ASN A 117 0.66 6.63 -2.17
CA ASN A 117 1.36 5.92 -1.10
C ASN A 117 0.50 4.81 -0.47
N LEU A 118 -0.59 4.41 -1.12
CA LEU A 118 -1.47 3.34 -0.66
C LEU A 118 -1.25 2.09 -1.48
N ILE A 119 -1.21 0.96 -0.78
CA ILE A 119 -1.17 -0.36 -1.39
C ILE A 119 -2.53 -0.98 -1.20
N LEU A 120 -3.09 -1.37 -2.33
CA LEU A 120 -4.42 -1.91 -2.44
C LEU A 120 -4.27 -3.38 -2.77
N TRP A 121 -4.83 -4.21 -1.90
CA TRP A 121 -4.86 -5.65 -2.07
C TRP A 121 -6.31 -6.10 -2.08
N PHE A 122 -6.58 -7.07 -2.95
CA PHE A 122 -7.88 -7.72 -3.05
C PHE A 122 -7.66 -9.22 -2.86
N PRO A 123 -8.42 -9.89 -1.97
CA PRO A 123 -8.33 -11.33 -1.81
C PRO A 123 -8.62 -12.05 -3.13
N ASP A 124 -7.99 -13.21 -3.32
CA ASP A 124 -8.21 -14.04 -4.51
C ASP A 124 -9.70 -14.35 -4.72
N ALA A 125 -10.14 -14.44 -5.97
CA ALA A 125 -11.50 -14.82 -6.34
C ALA A 125 -11.92 -16.19 -5.76
N ALA A 126 -10.99 -17.09 -5.45
CA ALA A 126 -11.24 -18.35 -4.77
C ALA A 126 -11.63 -18.17 -3.29
N ASP A 127 -11.23 -17.07 -2.65
CA ASP A 127 -11.53 -16.73 -1.24
C ASP A 127 -12.74 -15.78 -1.13
N ARG A 128 -13.73 -15.91 -2.04
CA ARG A 128 -14.97 -15.13 -1.99
C ARG A 128 -15.77 -15.45 -0.73
N ARG A 129 -16.03 -14.41 0.07
CA ARG A 129 -16.81 -14.50 1.31
C ARG A 129 -17.98 -13.53 1.29
N ILE A 130 -19.14 -13.99 1.73
CA ILE A 130 -20.26 -13.10 2.04
C ILE A 130 -20.03 -12.58 3.46
N LEU A 131 -19.52 -11.35 3.56
CA LEU A 131 -19.23 -10.70 4.83
C LEU A 131 -20.15 -9.50 5.04
N ASN A 132 -20.49 -9.23 6.30
CA ASN A 132 -21.00 -7.92 6.69
C ASN A 132 -19.83 -6.92 6.84
N ALA A 133 -20.14 -5.62 6.92
CA ALA A 133 -19.12 -4.58 6.99
C ALA A 133 -18.16 -4.72 8.18
N TYR A 134 -18.67 -5.15 9.34
CA TYR A 134 -17.85 -5.34 10.54
C TYR A 134 -16.84 -6.47 10.34
N THR A 135 -17.28 -7.64 9.87
CA THR A 135 -16.40 -8.79 9.63
C THR A 135 -15.42 -8.52 8.48
N ALA A 136 -15.83 -7.78 7.44
CA ALA A 136 -14.92 -7.35 6.38
C ALA A 136 -13.83 -6.41 6.91
N SER A 137 -14.21 -5.44 7.75
CA SER A 137 -13.26 -4.54 8.42
C SER A 137 -12.27 -5.29 9.31
N GLN A 138 -12.78 -6.20 10.16
CA GLN A 138 -11.93 -7.06 10.99
C GLN A 138 -10.96 -7.89 10.13
N TYR A 139 -11.44 -8.50 9.05
CA TYR A 139 -10.59 -9.26 8.14
C TYR A 139 -9.43 -8.41 7.58
N CYS A 140 -9.69 -7.18 7.14
CA CYS A 140 -8.61 -6.31 6.68
C CYS A 140 -7.64 -5.93 7.79
N ASN A 141 -8.14 -5.63 9.00
CA ASN A 141 -7.30 -5.28 10.15
C ASN A 141 -6.41 -6.44 10.61
N ASP A 142 -6.95 -7.66 10.66
CA ASP A 142 -6.23 -8.88 11.01
C ASP A 142 -5.12 -9.20 9.99
N ASN A 143 -5.20 -8.61 8.79
CA ASN A 143 -4.21 -8.70 7.72
C ASN A 143 -3.29 -7.48 7.64
N GLY A 144 -3.24 -6.65 8.69
CA GLY A 144 -2.35 -5.48 8.76
C GLY A 144 -2.74 -4.32 7.84
N GLY A 145 -3.97 -4.35 7.31
CA GLY A 145 -4.54 -3.32 6.46
C GLY A 145 -5.84 -2.77 7.03
N GLN A 146 -6.68 -2.24 6.15
CA GLN A 146 -8.00 -1.71 6.48
C GLN A 146 -8.83 -1.59 5.20
N LEU A 147 -10.16 -1.49 5.32
CA LEU A 147 -11.00 -1.21 4.16
C LEU A 147 -10.64 0.14 3.52
N VAL A 148 -10.57 0.16 2.19
CA VAL A 148 -10.10 1.33 1.44
C VAL A 148 -11.14 2.45 1.40
N ASP A 149 -10.69 3.68 1.63
CA ASP A 149 -11.47 4.89 1.37
C ASP A 149 -11.14 5.40 -0.04
N ILE A 150 -12.16 5.53 -0.92
CA ILE A 150 -11.96 6.06 -2.27
C ILE A 150 -12.03 7.59 -2.19
N VAL A 151 -10.90 8.25 -2.43
CA VAL A 151 -10.73 9.68 -2.18
C VAL A 151 -11.08 10.57 -3.37
N ASP A 152 -10.91 10.05 -4.59
CA ASP A 152 -11.14 10.77 -5.85
C ASP A 152 -11.48 9.80 -6.99
N LYS A 153 -11.75 10.36 -8.18
CA LYS A 153 -12.07 9.57 -9.38
C LYS A 153 -10.91 8.69 -9.84
N ALA A 154 -9.67 9.20 -9.79
CA ALA A 154 -8.52 8.44 -10.28
C ALA A 154 -8.29 7.18 -9.43
N MET A 155 -8.48 7.30 -8.12
CA MET A 155 -8.46 6.15 -7.22
C MET A 155 -9.62 5.19 -7.49
N TYR A 156 -10.82 5.71 -7.76
CA TYR A 156 -11.98 4.88 -8.12
C TYR A 156 -11.68 4.04 -9.35
N ASP A 157 -11.18 4.65 -10.43
CA ASP A 157 -10.87 3.95 -11.68
C ASP A 157 -9.81 2.85 -11.44
N VAL A 158 -8.74 3.15 -10.70
CA VAL A 158 -7.70 2.17 -10.34
C VAL A 158 -8.26 1.00 -9.53
N VAL A 159 -9.07 1.28 -8.50
CA VAL A 159 -9.67 0.24 -7.65
C VAL A 159 -10.67 -0.59 -8.46
N TYR A 160 -11.50 0.05 -9.29
CA TYR A 160 -12.50 -0.62 -10.10
C TYR A 160 -11.85 -1.58 -11.09
N ASP A 161 -10.87 -1.11 -11.87
CA ASP A 161 -10.17 -1.92 -12.86
C ASP A 161 -9.42 -3.07 -12.20
N TYR A 162 -8.76 -2.82 -11.08
CA TYR A 162 -8.05 -3.85 -10.32
C TYR A 162 -8.99 -4.94 -9.81
N CYS A 163 -10.13 -4.56 -9.22
CA CYS A 163 -11.13 -5.51 -8.78
C CYS A 163 -11.77 -6.27 -9.95
N GLN A 164 -12.09 -5.60 -11.06
CA GLN A 164 -12.67 -6.22 -12.24
C GLN A 164 -11.73 -7.25 -12.87
N GLN A 165 -10.43 -6.95 -12.96
CA GLN A 165 -9.42 -7.90 -13.45
C GLN A 165 -9.23 -9.09 -12.50
N THR A 166 -9.33 -8.87 -11.19
CA THR A 166 -9.17 -9.94 -10.19
C THR A 166 -10.40 -10.84 -10.10
N ILE A 167 -11.59 -10.30 -10.37
CA ILE A 167 -12.86 -11.02 -10.33
C ILE A 167 -13.12 -11.59 -11.73
N GLU A 168 -12.45 -12.68 -12.08
CA GLU A 168 -12.52 -13.30 -13.42
C GLU A 168 -13.94 -13.72 -13.87
N PHE A 169 -14.91 -13.82 -12.95
CA PHE A 169 -16.30 -14.21 -13.25
C PHE A 169 -17.36 -13.54 -12.37
N GLY A 170 -18.40 -12.98 -13.01
CA GLY A 170 -19.66 -12.55 -12.39
C GLY A 170 -19.64 -11.11 -11.86
N TRP A 171 -20.55 -10.82 -10.92
CA TRP A 171 -20.62 -9.54 -10.23
C TRP A 171 -20.15 -9.67 -8.79
N ALA A 172 -19.63 -8.58 -8.22
CA ALA A 172 -19.22 -8.53 -6.81
C ALA A 172 -19.69 -7.24 -6.13
N ARG A 173 -19.85 -7.32 -4.81
CA ARG A 173 -20.08 -6.17 -3.92
C ARG A 173 -18.97 -6.16 -2.88
N ILE A 174 -18.17 -5.10 -2.90
CA ILE A 174 -16.94 -5.01 -2.10
C ILE A 174 -17.12 -3.90 -1.07
N TRP A 175 -16.92 -4.21 0.20
CA TRP A 175 -17.00 -3.21 1.28
C TRP A 175 -15.86 -2.20 1.16
N LEU A 176 -16.21 -0.92 1.30
CA LEU A 176 -15.26 0.17 1.41
C LEU A 176 -15.20 0.67 2.85
N GLY A 177 -14.12 1.39 3.18
CA GLY A 177 -13.96 2.03 4.48
C GLY A 177 -14.92 3.20 4.64
N SER A 178 -15.26 3.86 3.54
CA SER A 178 -16.13 5.03 3.54
C SER A 178 -17.58 4.66 3.83
N SER A 179 -18.33 5.67 4.27
CA SER A 179 -19.78 5.58 4.47
C SER A 179 -20.51 6.45 3.45
N TYR A 180 -21.76 6.11 3.16
CA TYR A 180 -22.62 6.93 2.31
C TYR A 180 -23.86 7.37 3.09
N ASN A 181 -24.08 8.68 3.13
CA ASN A 181 -25.26 9.29 3.72
C ASN A 181 -26.17 9.78 2.60
N GLN A 182 -27.33 9.13 2.44
CA GLN A 182 -28.32 9.48 1.42
C GLN A 182 -29.08 10.77 1.71
N THR A 183 -29.24 11.15 2.99
CA THR A 183 -29.95 12.38 3.35
C THR A 183 -29.18 13.60 2.87
N THR A 184 -27.86 13.55 3.00
CA THR A 184 -26.95 14.62 2.56
C THR A 184 -26.37 14.35 1.17
N ASP A 185 -26.59 13.17 0.61
CA ASP A 185 -26.02 12.68 -0.64
C ASP A 185 -24.48 12.80 -0.68
N THR A 186 -23.84 12.33 0.39
CA THR A 186 -22.39 12.47 0.58
C THR A 186 -21.73 11.16 0.93
N VAL A 187 -20.58 10.89 0.31
CA VAL A 187 -19.64 9.86 0.77
C VAL A 187 -18.68 10.49 1.77
N THR A 188 -18.51 9.85 2.92
CA THR A 188 -17.62 10.29 3.99
C THR A 188 -16.58 9.22 4.28
N GLN A 189 -15.31 9.58 4.12
CA GLN A 189 -14.16 8.75 4.46
C GLN A 189 -14.12 8.50 5.97
N ARG A 190 -13.40 7.47 6.41
CA ARG A 190 -13.26 7.17 7.85
C ARG A 190 -12.61 8.28 8.67
N ASN A 191 -11.80 9.13 8.03
CA ASN A 191 -11.19 10.31 8.65
C ASN A 191 -12.17 11.51 8.76
N GLY A 192 -13.43 11.36 8.35
CA GLY A 192 -14.45 12.40 8.37
C GLY A 192 -14.44 13.36 7.18
N LYS A 193 -13.48 13.27 6.25
CA LYS A 193 -13.45 14.08 5.02
C LYS A 193 -14.43 13.52 3.98
N LEU A 194 -14.82 14.37 3.03
CA LEU A 194 -15.59 13.93 1.87
C LEU A 194 -14.77 12.94 1.03
N GLY A 195 -15.41 11.83 0.64
CA GLY A 195 -14.87 10.87 -0.30
C GLY A 195 -15.41 11.11 -1.71
N TYR A 196 -15.02 10.23 -2.63
CA TYR A 196 -15.49 10.30 -4.01
C TYR A 196 -16.97 9.95 -4.11
N HIS A 197 -17.77 10.89 -4.62
CA HIS A 197 -19.20 10.73 -4.87
C HIS A 197 -19.50 11.10 -6.33
N GLY A 198 -19.06 10.25 -7.27
CA GLY A 198 -19.15 10.52 -8.71
C GLY A 198 -19.75 9.36 -9.52
N ASP A 199 -19.05 8.92 -10.57
CA ASP A 199 -19.50 8.00 -11.63
C ASP A 199 -19.56 6.53 -11.17
N TRP A 200 -20.19 6.28 -10.03
CA TRP A 200 -20.44 4.93 -9.54
C TRP A 200 -21.31 4.15 -10.52
N TYR A 201 -21.21 2.82 -10.50
CA TYR A 201 -22.04 1.94 -11.34
C TYR A 201 -23.54 2.34 -11.24
N PRO A 202 -24.29 2.41 -12.36
CA PRO A 202 -25.67 2.91 -12.36
C PRO A 202 -26.56 2.30 -11.28
N GLY A 203 -27.16 3.16 -10.46
CA GLY A 203 -27.95 2.76 -9.29
C GLY A 203 -27.16 2.69 -7.98
N PHE A 204 -25.88 3.05 -7.99
CA PHE A 204 -25.01 3.19 -6.82
C PHE A 204 -24.41 4.61 -6.71
N PRO A 205 -23.97 5.03 -5.50
CA PRO A 205 -24.19 4.37 -4.22
C PRO A 205 -25.68 4.38 -3.87
N GLY A 206 -26.23 3.20 -3.59
CA GLY A 206 -27.68 3.00 -3.53
C GLY A 206 -28.19 2.79 -2.12
N ARG A 207 -29.49 3.05 -1.91
CA ARG A 207 -30.22 2.64 -0.71
C ARG A 207 -30.40 1.12 -0.72
N GLY A 208 -29.45 0.40 -0.14
CA GLY A 208 -29.69 -0.98 0.28
C GLY A 208 -31.01 -1.05 1.07
N SER A 209 -31.91 -1.94 0.65
CA SER A 209 -33.23 -2.28 1.22
C SER A 209 -33.70 -1.47 2.45
N GLY A 210 -34.10 -0.20 2.28
CA GLY A 210 -35.01 0.55 3.16
C GLY A 210 -34.71 0.69 4.67
N ASN A 211 -33.67 0.04 5.21
CA ASN A 211 -33.37 0.01 6.64
C ASN A 211 -32.39 1.13 6.97
N GLN A 212 -32.85 2.06 7.80
CA GLN A 212 -32.25 3.36 8.14
C GLN A 212 -30.91 3.29 8.91
N THR A 213 -30.30 2.11 9.06
CA THR A 213 -29.10 1.89 9.87
C THR A 213 -27.86 1.50 9.06
N TYR A 214 -27.98 1.30 7.74
CA TYR A 214 -26.83 0.93 6.91
C TYR A 214 -26.08 2.16 6.39
N THR A 215 -24.96 2.49 7.05
CA THR A 215 -24.06 3.58 6.62
C THR A 215 -22.87 3.10 5.79
N GLY A 216 -22.60 1.79 5.69
CA GLY A 216 -21.47 1.28 4.92
C GLY A 216 -21.64 1.44 3.41
N LEU A 217 -20.53 1.72 2.71
CA LEU A 217 -20.50 1.85 1.25
C LEU A 217 -19.96 0.58 0.57
N LEU A 218 -20.57 0.21 -0.55
CA LEU A 218 -20.18 -0.93 -1.37
C LEU A 218 -19.77 -0.47 -2.76
N LEU A 219 -18.63 -0.96 -3.24
CA LEU A 219 -18.25 -0.91 -4.64
C LEU A 219 -18.89 -2.08 -5.38
N TYR A 220 -19.60 -1.80 -6.47
CA TYR A 220 -20.22 -2.81 -7.32
C TYR A 220 -19.38 -3.03 -8.58
N ILE A 221 -18.94 -4.28 -8.79
CA ILE A 221 -18.17 -4.72 -9.96
C ILE A 221 -19.07 -5.63 -10.82
N LYS A 222 -18.98 -5.51 -12.15
CA LYS A 222 -19.72 -6.32 -13.11
C LYS A 222 -18.84 -6.74 -14.28
#